data_AF-A0A151JWL5-F1
#
_entry.id   AF-A0A151JWL5-F1
#
_cell.length_a   1.000
_cell.length_b   1.000
_cell.length_c   1.000
_cell.angle_alpha   90.00
_cell.angle_beta   90.00
_cell.angle_gamma   90.00
#
_symmetry.space_group_name_H-M   'P 1'
#
loop_
_entity.id
_entity.type
_entity.pdbx_description
1 polymer ?
#
loop_
_entity_poly.entity_id
_entity_poly.type
_entity_poly.pdbx_seq_one_letter_code
_entity_poly.pdbx_strand_id
1 'polypeptide(L)' 'IYGYATNTKIKFVIVLQSSNVSLRDNEIKMIFKKLHAAYSNAVCNPFYIPGDEIKSKSFDTSVLEIMSVI' A
#
# COMPACT_ATOMS: atom_id res chain seq x y z
N ILE A 1 -9.68 10.63 -2.99
CA ILE A 1 -9.33 9.63 -1.95
C ILE A 1 -9.75 8.27 -2.49
N TYR A 2 -8.87 7.28 -2.43
CA TYR A 2 -9.17 5.92 -2.87
C TYR A 2 -9.04 4.94 -1.71
N GLY A 3 -9.88 3.90 -1.71
CA GLY A 3 -9.89 2.87 -0.68
C GLY A 3 -9.88 1.47 -1.29
N TYR A 4 -9.19 0.55 -0.62
CA TYR A 4 -9.12 -0.86 -0.99
C TYR A 4 -9.22 -1.74 0.25
N ALA A 5 -10.16 -2.69 0.25
CA ALA A 5 -10.34 -3.64 1.33
C ALA A 5 -9.89 -5.03 0.89
N THR A 6 -9.06 -5.68 1.71
CA THR A 6 -8.62 -7.06 1.49
C THR A 6 -9.64 -8.05 2.07
N ASN A 7 -9.54 -9.32 1.66
CA ASN A 7 -10.32 -10.41 2.25
C ASN A 7 -10.03 -10.61 3.75
N THR A 8 -8.84 -10.20 4.21
CA THR A 8 -8.43 -10.23 5.62
C THR A 8 -8.93 -9.03 6.43
N LYS A 9 -9.82 -8.21 5.85
CA LYS A 9 -10.41 -7.01 6.46
C LYS A 9 -9.42 -5.88 6.75
N ILE A 10 -8.23 -5.92 6.14
CA ILE A 10 -7.29 -4.79 6.13
C ILE A 10 -7.74 -3.78 5.08
N LYS A 11 -7.66 -2.49 5.42
CA LYS A 11 -8.09 -1.39 4.54
C LYS A 11 -6.90 -0.51 4.22
N PHE A 12 -6.59 -0.36 2.93
CA PHE A 12 -5.63 0.63 2.45
C PHE A 12 -6.38 1.89 2.00
N VAL A 13 -5.85 3.05 2.41
CA VAL A 13 -6.37 4.36 2.02
C VAL A 13 -5.23 5.12 1.37
N ILE A 14 -5.48 5.63 0.16
CA ILE A 14 -4.52 6.48 -0.56
C ILE A 14 -5.15 7.85 -0.75
N VAL A 15 -4.41 8.87 -0.32
CA VAL A 15 -4.76 10.28 -0.48
C VAL A 15 -3.87 10.86 -1.56
N LEU A 16 -4.49 11.44 -2.58
CA LEU A 16 -3.81 12.04 -3.73
C LEU A 16 -4.19 13.51 -3.82
N GLN A 17 -3.28 14.33 -4.33
CA GLN A 17 -3.54 15.73 -4.60
C GLN A 17 -4.48 15.88 -5.80
N SER A 18 -5.34 16.89 -5.76
CA SER A 18 -6.34 17.18 -6.80
C SER A 18 -5.75 17.50 -8.18
N SER A 19 -4.43 17.67 -8.31
CA SER A 19 -3.75 17.82 -9.61
C SER A 19 -3.63 16.49 -10.36
N ASN A 20 -3.70 15.36 -9.66
CA ASN A 20 -3.40 14.03 -10.22
C ASN A 20 -4.67 13.30 -10.71
N VAL A 21 -5.69 14.07 -11.15
CA VAL A 21 -7.00 13.55 -11.61
C VAL A 21 -6.89 12.67 -12.85
N SER A 22 -5.75 12.72 -13.56
CA SER A 22 -5.50 11.93 -14.76
C SER A 22 -5.16 10.46 -14.51
N LEU A 23 -4.90 10.06 -13.27
CA LEU A 23 -4.63 8.66 -12.94
C LEU A 23 -5.85 7.81 -13.27
N ARG A 24 -5.63 6.82 -14.12
CA ARG A 24 -6.71 5.91 -14.54
C ARG A 24 -6.98 4.93 -13.41
N ASP A 25 -8.23 4.49 -13.28
CA ASP A 25 -8.63 3.49 -12.28
C ASP A 25 -7.75 2.21 -12.33
N ASN A 26 -7.23 1.87 -13.51
CA ASN A 26 -6.33 0.73 -13.70
C ASN A 26 -4.97 0.90 -13.00
N GLU A 27 -4.42 2.12 -13.00
CA GLU A 27 -3.17 2.45 -12.32
C GLU A 27 -3.38 2.38 -10.79
N ILE A 28 -4.48 2.96 -10.30
CA ILE A 28 -4.86 2.88 -8.88
C ILE A 28 -5.04 1.42 -8.42
N LYS A 29 -5.71 0.58 -9.23
CA LYS A 29 -5.84 -0.86 -8.95
C LYS A 29 -4.47 -1.56 -8.90
N MET A 30 -3.55 -1.20 -9.79
CA MET A 30 -2.19 -1.77 -9.80
C MET A 30 -1.40 -1.35 -8.56
N ILE A 31 -1.50 -0.09 -8.16
CA ILE A 31 -0.89 0.44 -6.93
C ILE A 31 -1.40 -0.33 -5.71
N PHE A 32 -2.71 -0.49 -5.56
CA PHE A 32 -3.27 -1.27 -4.44
C PHE A 32 -2.81 -2.73 -4.42
N LYS A 33 -2.68 -3.38 -5.60
CA LYS A 33 -2.13 -4.74 -5.67
C LYS A 33 -0.68 -4.81 -5.20
N LYS A 34 0.16 -3.87 -5.64
CA LYS A 34 1.57 -3.80 -5.22
C LYS A 34 1.69 -3.50 -3.72
N LEU A 35 0.88 -2.57 -3.21
CA LEU A 35 0.85 -2.22 -1.79
C LEU A 35 0.39 -3.41 -0.93
N HIS A 36 -0.60 -4.17 -1.38
CA HIS A 36 -1.02 -5.40 -0.72
C HIS A 36 0.13 -6.42 -0.65
N ALA A 37 0.84 -6.65 -1.76
CA ALA A 37 1.99 -7.56 -1.75
C ALA A 37 3.10 -7.11 -0.79
N ALA A 38 3.45 -5.82 -0.78
CA ALA A 38 4.42 -5.25 0.14
C ALA A 38 3.98 -5.41 1.62
N TYR A 39 2.71 -5.14 1.91
CA TYR A 39 2.13 -5.31 3.24
C TYR A 39 2.20 -6.78 3.69
N SER A 40 1.77 -7.70 2.83
CA SER A 40 1.81 -9.15 3.11
C SER A 40 3.23 -9.61 3.43
N ASN A 41 4.24 -9.15 2.68
CA ASN A 41 5.64 -9.49 2.96
C ASN A 41 6.13 -8.93 4.30
N ALA A 42 5.70 -7.72 4.68
CA ALA A 42 6.08 -7.12 5.96
C ALA A 42 5.44 -7.85 7.15
N VAL A 43 4.15 -8.19 7.07
CA VAL A 43 3.44 -8.87 8.18
C VAL A 43 3.71 -10.36 8.27
N CYS A 44 4.14 -11.01 7.18
CA CYS A 44 4.60 -12.39 7.18
C CYS A 44 6.03 -12.55 7.73
N ASN A 45 6.65 -11.48 8.23
CA ASN A 45 7.91 -11.56 8.95
C ASN A 45 7.69 -12.26 10.30
N PRO A 46 8.47 -13.31 10.66
CA PRO A 46 8.28 -14.06 11.90
C PRO A 46 8.51 -13.24 13.19
N PHE A 47 9.11 -12.06 13.08
CA PHE A 47 9.34 -11.12 14.18
C PHE A 47 8.32 -9.98 14.23
N TYR A 48 7.37 -9.93 13.30
CA TYR A 48 6.29 -8.94 13.35
C TYR A 48 5.21 -9.38 14.35
N ILE A 49 4.79 -8.44 15.20
CA ILE A 49 3.71 -8.65 16.16
C ILE A 49 2.41 -8.18 15.50
N PRO A 50 1.41 -9.07 15.30
CA PRO A 50 0.15 -8.67 14.68
C PRO A 50 -0.57 -7.57 15.46
N GLY A 51 -0.94 -6.49 14.78
CA GLY A 51 -1.63 -5.34 15.36
C GLY A 51 -0.71 -4.18 15.73
N ASP A 52 0.60 -4.42 15.83
CA ASP A 52 1.58 -3.36 16.00
C ASP A 52 1.83 -2.63 14.66
N GLU A 53 2.36 -1.41 14.77
CA GLU A 53 2.80 -0.62 13.63
C GLU A 53 3.94 -1.34 12.89
N ILE A 54 3.86 -1.38 11.55
CA ILE A 54 4.94 -1.92 10.71
C ILE A 54 6.10 -0.93 10.72
N LYS A 55 7.21 -1.31 11.37
CA LYS A 55 8.47 -0.56 11.39
C LYS A 55 9.52 -1.29 10.58
N SER A 56 9.61 -1.02 9.29
CA SER A 56 10.55 -1.70 8.39
C SER A 56 11.07 -0.79 7.29
N LYS A 57 12.39 -0.58 7.26
CA LYS A 57 13.06 0.20 6.20
C LYS A 57 12.81 -0.37 4.81
N SER A 58 12.76 -1.70 4.66
CA SER A 58 12.52 -2.33 3.36
C SER A 58 11.08 -2.15 2.89
N PHE A 59 10.12 -2.10 3.83
CA PHE A 59 8.74 -1.79 3.53
C PHE A 59 8.60 -0.32 3.08
N ASP A 60 9.23 0.61 3.80
CA ASP A 60 9.22 2.03 3.46
C ASP A 60 9.77 2.29 2.06
N THR A 61 10.93 1.70 1.72
CA THR A 61 11.51 1.80 0.37
C THR A 61 10.55 1.25 -0.69
N SER A 62 9.93 0.09 -0.43
CA SER A 62 8.97 -0.51 -1.36
C SER A 62 7.76 0.39 -1.60
N VAL A 63 7.23 1.03 -0.55
CA VAL A 63 6.10 1.95 -0.65
C VAL A 63 6.49 3.21 -1.42
N LEU A 64 7.68 3.76 -1.17
CA LEU A 64 8.19 4.93 -1.90
C LEU A 64 8.30 4.65 -3.40
N GLU A 65 8.84 3.49 -3.79
CA GLU A 65 8.93 3.08 -5.20
C GLU A 65 7.56 2.86 -5.87
N ILE A 66 6.58 2.35 -5.11
CA ILE A 66 5.21 2.18 -5.61
C ILE A 66 4.55 3.55 -5.83
N MET A 67 4.76 4.49 -4.91
CA MET A 67 4.13 5.80 -4.94
C MET A 67 4.84 6.81 -5.84
N SER A 68 6.13 6.64 -6.13
CA SER A 68 6.87 7.49 -7.08
C SER A 68 6.35 7.40 -8.53
N VAL A 69 5.46 6.44 -8.80
CA VAL A 69 4.77 6.29 -10.09
C VAL A 69 3.62 7.29 -10.24
N ILE A 70 3.32 8.07 -9.20
CA ILE A 70 2.17 8.98 -9.07
C ILE A 70 2.64 10.43 -8.89
#